data_AF-A0A2E0Q2C3-F1
#
_entry.id   AF-A0A2E0Q2C3-F1
#
_cell.length_a   1.000
_cell.length_b   1.000
_cell.length_c   1.000
_cell.angle_alpha   90.00
_cell.angle_beta   90.00
_cell.angle_gamma   90.00
#
_symmetry.space_group_name_H-M   'P 1'
#
loop_
_entity.id
_entity.type
_entity.pdbx_description
1 polymer ?
#
loop_
_entity_poly.entity_id
_entity_poly.type
_entity_poly.pdbx_seq_one_letter_code
_entity_poly.pdbx_strand_id
1 'polypeptide(L)'
;MRDSMNADIVKQMRAEEADLLRKLEAVRTFLAAYGEAPKGDTSTEGAASKATRSPTRSKSVPITSYQADTRTSVALALMFMATSHGLVKTADLVRAIEAMGHEIGGSNKVNALGALLSRSEDVEGHGKRGWTVYDRENALALARKYAGQYLGSDAQKENEPSSENAVGSDAGEREVQTFPKPWEPPSVQTAHG
;
A
#
# COMPACT_ATOMS: atom_id res chain seq x y z
N MET A 1 10.84 -7.98 -43.43
CA MET A 1 11.41 -6.74 -42.84
C MET A 1 11.27 -6.71 -41.31
N ARG A 2 10.17 -7.20 -40.70
CA ARG A 2 10.02 -7.27 -39.23
C ARG A 2 10.91 -8.33 -38.55
N ASP A 3 11.21 -9.44 -39.23
CA ASP A 3 12.04 -10.51 -38.66
C ASP A 3 13.52 -10.12 -38.47
N SER A 4 14.02 -9.19 -39.29
CA SER A 4 15.39 -8.66 -39.14
C SER A 4 15.52 -7.80 -37.88
N MET A 5 14.50 -6.98 -37.58
CA MET A 5 14.51 -6.07 -36.44
C MET A 5 14.47 -6.83 -35.11
N ASN A 6 13.77 -7.96 -35.06
CA ASN A 6 13.77 -8.85 -33.88
C ASN A 6 15.11 -9.55 -33.67
N ALA A 7 15.82 -9.93 -34.75
CA ALA A 7 17.13 -10.56 -34.64
C ALA A 7 18.19 -9.60 -34.07
N ASP A 8 18.13 -8.32 -34.42
CA ASP A 8 19.03 -7.29 -33.92
C ASP A 8 18.82 -7.03 -32.42
N ILE A 9 17.57 -7.02 -31.94
CA ILE A 9 17.24 -6.88 -30.51
C ILE A 9 17.80 -8.05 -29.70
N VAL A 10 17.61 -9.30 -30.16
CA VAL A 10 18.13 -10.48 -29.46
C VAL A 10 19.67 -10.45 -29.42
N LYS A 11 20.32 -10.02 -30.50
CA LYS A 11 21.78 -9.86 -30.53
C LYS A 11 22.26 -8.81 -29.55
N GLN A 12 21.56 -7.68 -29.44
CA GLN A 12 21.85 -6.63 -28.47
C GLN A 12 21.69 -7.14 -27.03
N MET A 13 20.59 -7.83 -26.72
CA MET A 13 20.35 -8.40 -25.39
C MET A 13 21.44 -9.40 -24.98
N ARG A 14 21.93 -10.24 -25.91
CA ARG A 14 23.04 -11.15 -25.64
C ARG A 14 24.38 -10.43 -25.40
N ALA A 15 24.62 -9.34 -26.10
CA ALA A 15 25.81 -8.52 -25.88
C ALA A 15 25.76 -7.83 -24.51
N GLU A 16 24.59 -7.32 -24.12
CA GLU A 16 24.36 -6.73 -22.80
C GLU A 16 24.49 -7.76 -21.67
N GLU A 17 23.96 -8.98 -21.85
CA GLU A 17 24.14 -10.08 -20.90
C GLU A 17 25.62 -10.40 -20.66
N ALA A 18 26.41 -10.51 -21.74
CA ALA A 18 27.85 -10.77 -21.64
C ALA A 18 28.60 -9.65 -20.91
N ASP A 19 28.23 -8.39 -21.15
CA ASP A 19 28.82 -7.23 -20.48
C ASP A 19 28.48 -7.20 -18.99
N LEU A 20 27.24 -7.53 -18.63
CA LEU A 20 26.79 -7.64 -17.23
C LEU A 20 27.54 -8.75 -16.49
N LEU A 21 27.74 -9.92 -17.11
CA LEU A 21 28.51 -11.01 -16.52
C LEU A 21 29.97 -10.61 -16.26
N ARG A 22 30.59 -9.91 -17.22
CA ARG A 22 31.96 -9.41 -17.08
C ARG A 22 32.08 -8.38 -15.94
N LYS A 23 31.11 -7.48 -15.81
CA LYS A 23 31.05 -6.51 -14.70
C LYS A 23 30.89 -7.22 -13.35
N LEU A 24 30.04 -8.24 -13.28
CA LEU A 24 29.81 -9.02 -12.07
C LEU A 24 31.10 -9.75 -11.65
N GLU A 25 31.81 -10.35 -12.59
CA GLU A 25 33.12 -10.99 -12.34
C GLU A 25 34.17 -9.99 -11.84
N ALA A 26 34.22 -8.78 -12.41
CA ALA A 26 35.13 -7.73 -11.97
C ALA A 26 34.84 -7.31 -10.51
N VAL A 27 33.56 -7.15 -10.15
CA VAL A 27 33.15 -6.84 -8.77
C VAL A 27 33.51 -7.98 -7.82
N ARG A 28 33.28 -9.24 -8.20
CA ARG A 28 33.67 -10.41 -7.40
C ARG A 28 35.18 -10.46 -7.16
N THR A 29 35.96 -10.21 -8.21
CA THR A 29 37.43 -10.18 -8.12
C THR A 29 37.91 -9.04 -7.22
N PHE A 30 37.27 -7.87 -7.31
CA PHE A 30 37.55 -6.74 -6.44
C PHE A 30 37.26 -7.07 -4.97
N LEU A 31 36.06 -7.58 -4.65
CA LEU A 31 35.68 -7.96 -3.28
C LEU A 31 36.57 -9.07 -2.71
N ALA A 32 36.98 -10.03 -3.54
CA ALA A 32 37.91 -11.08 -3.15
C ALA A 32 39.27 -10.52 -2.71
N ALA A 33 39.76 -9.44 -3.35
CA ALA A 33 41.00 -8.77 -2.95
C ALA A 33 40.92 -8.11 -1.55
N TYR A 34 39.71 -7.80 -1.08
CA TYR A 34 39.46 -7.25 0.26
C TYR A 34 39.08 -8.33 1.29
N GLY A 35 39.19 -9.61 0.93
CA GLY A 35 38.89 -10.73 1.83
C GLY A 35 37.39 -11.03 2.00
N GLU A 36 36.53 -10.43 1.18
CA GLU A 36 35.09 -10.72 1.16
C GLU A 36 34.81 -11.80 0.11
N ALA A 37 34.60 -13.05 0.56
CA ALA A 37 34.25 -14.15 -0.33
C ALA A 37 32.81 -13.96 -0.86
N PRO A 38 32.55 -14.28 -2.15
CA PRO A 38 31.21 -14.19 -2.69
C PRO A 38 30.28 -15.14 -1.92
N LYS A 39 29.25 -14.59 -1.28
CA LYS A 39 28.13 -15.37 -0.76
C LYS A 39 27.35 -15.94 -1.95
N GLY A 40 27.82 -17.06 -2.47
CA GLY A 40 27.02 -17.88 -3.39
C GLY A 40 25.77 -18.35 -2.65
N ASP A 41 24.64 -18.39 -3.35
CA ASP A 41 23.44 -19.08 -2.90
C ASP A 41 23.76 -20.55 -2.65
N THR A 42 24.17 -20.85 -1.43
CA THR A 42 24.28 -22.21 -0.94
C THR A 42 22.87 -22.67 -0.61
N SER A 43 22.27 -23.34 -1.59
CA SER A 43 21.43 -24.50 -1.33
C SER A 43 22.22 -25.44 -0.43
N THR A 44 21.90 -25.46 0.86
CA THR A 44 22.39 -26.45 1.83
C THR A 44 21.20 -27.14 2.46
N GLU A 45 20.86 -28.30 1.90
CA GLU A 45 20.33 -29.42 2.65
C GLU A 45 21.37 -29.83 3.71
N GLY A 46 20.98 -29.89 4.98
CA GLY A 46 21.90 -30.19 6.08
C GLY A 46 21.28 -30.01 7.47
N ALA A 47 20.44 -30.98 7.83
CA ALA A 47 19.91 -31.31 9.16
C ALA A 47 20.39 -30.51 10.40
N ALA A 48 19.45 -29.77 10.99
CA ALA A 48 19.34 -29.64 12.44
C ALA A 48 17.85 -29.68 12.81
N SER A 49 17.39 -30.85 13.27
CA SER A 49 16.05 -31.14 13.75
C SER A 49 15.76 -30.42 15.07
N LYS A 50 15.68 -29.08 15.05
CA LYS A 50 14.82 -28.39 16.00
C LYS A 50 13.42 -28.47 15.40
N ALA A 51 12.46 -28.94 16.19
CA ALA A 51 11.05 -28.91 15.85
C ALA A 51 10.64 -27.45 15.62
N THR A 52 10.88 -26.96 14.40
CA THR A 52 10.21 -25.81 13.84
C THR A 52 8.77 -26.25 13.82
N ARG A 53 7.98 -25.79 14.79
CA ARG A 53 6.55 -25.66 14.59
C ARG A 53 6.45 -24.86 13.30
N SER A 54 6.27 -25.54 12.18
CA SER A 54 5.82 -24.91 10.95
C SER A 54 4.62 -24.12 11.41
N PRO A 55 4.64 -22.77 11.40
CA PRO A 55 3.40 -22.06 11.55
C PRO A 55 2.60 -22.56 10.37
N THR A 56 1.57 -23.38 10.63
CA THR A 56 0.59 -23.78 9.64
C THR A 56 0.24 -22.48 8.94
N ARG A 57 0.77 -22.26 7.73
CA ARG A 57 0.70 -20.99 7.03
C ARG A 57 -0.79 -20.73 6.94
N SER A 58 -1.27 -19.82 7.80
CA SER A 58 -2.69 -19.48 7.84
C SER A 58 -3.03 -19.12 6.41
N LYS A 59 -3.99 -19.84 5.82
CA LYS A 59 -4.36 -19.68 4.41
C LYS A 59 -4.43 -18.19 4.12
N SER A 60 -3.62 -17.71 3.17
CA SER A 60 -3.72 -16.33 2.72
C SER A 60 -5.14 -16.12 2.21
N VAL A 61 -5.71 -14.97 2.55
CA VAL A 61 -7.11 -14.68 2.29
C VAL A 61 -7.21 -13.42 1.45
N PRO A 62 -8.06 -13.40 0.41
CA PRO A 62 -8.30 -12.21 -0.39
C PRO A 62 -8.83 -11.06 0.44
N ILE A 63 -8.54 -9.83 0.02
CA ILE A 63 -9.00 -8.61 0.69
C ILE A 63 -10.54 -8.54 0.85
N THR A 64 -11.28 -9.22 -0.01
CA THR A 64 -12.76 -9.30 0.03
C THR A 64 -13.30 -10.05 1.25
N SER A 65 -12.47 -10.85 1.91
CA SER A 65 -12.86 -11.63 3.09
C SER A 65 -12.87 -10.85 4.40
N TYR A 66 -12.15 -9.72 4.45
CA TYR A 66 -12.10 -8.88 5.64
C TYR A 66 -13.41 -8.13 5.83
N GLN A 67 -13.72 -7.81 7.09
CA GLN A 67 -14.82 -6.88 7.41
C GLN A 67 -14.53 -5.50 6.83
N ALA A 68 -15.55 -4.68 6.59
CA ALA A 68 -15.38 -3.39 5.90
C ALA A 68 -14.29 -2.51 6.53
N ASP A 69 -14.29 -2.38 7.86
CA ASP A 69 -13.34 -1.56 8.60
C ASP A 69 -11.89 -2.07 8.49
N THR A 70 -11.69 -3.36 8.77
CA THR A 70 -10.36 -4.00 8.64
C THR A 70 -9.86 -4.06 7.20
N ARG A 71 -10.79 -4.14 6.23
CA ARG A 71 -10.49 -4.08 4.80
C ARG A 71 -9.94 -2.71 4.41
N THR A 72 -10.52 -1.63 4.93
CA THR A 72 -10.00 -0.28 4.73
C THR A 72 -8.60 -0.12 5.33
N SER A 73 -8.36 -0.63 6.55
CA SER A 73 -7.02 -0.62 7.16
C SER A 73 -5.98 -1.31 6.27
N VAL A 74 -6.30 -2.49 5.73
CA VAL A 74 -5.42 -3.23 4.81
C VAL A 74 -5.22 -2.48 3.50
N ALA A 75 -6.27 -1.91 2.92
CA ALA A 75 -6.21 -1.14 1.68
C ALA A 75 -5.33 0.12 1.79
N LEU A 76 -5.41 0.83 2.92
CA LEU A 76 -4.56 1.98 3.20
C LEU A 76 -3.10 1.56 3.42
N ALA A 77 -2.88 0.43 4.10
CA ALA A 77 -1.53 -0.14 4.23
C ALA A 77 -0.93 -0.47 2.86
N LEU A 78 -1.71 -1.14 1.99
CA LEU A 78 -1.30 -1.48 0.61
C LEU A 78 -0.89 -0.25 -0.18
N MET A 79 -1.67 0.82 -0.10
CA MET A 79 -1.34 2.10 -0.74
C MET A 79 0.00 2.65 -0.26
N PHE A 80 0.20 2.69 1.05
CA PHE A 80 1.42 3.24 1.64
C PHE A 80 2.64 2.41 1.25
N MET A 81 2.53 1.08 1.27
CA MET A 81 3.60 0.19 0.83
C MET A 81 3.88 0.31 -0.66
N ALA A 82 2.84 0.48 -1.50
CA ALA A 82 2.99 0.65 -2.93
C ALA A 82 3.61 2.01 -3.32
N THR A 83 3.52 3.01 -2.45
CA THR A 83 4.14 4.33 -2.65
C THR A 83 5.52 4.46 -2.01
N SER A 84 5.82 3.60 -1.03
CA SER A 84 7.12 3.56 -0.35
C SER A 84 8.17 2.79 -1.14
N HIS A 85 9.43 3.23 -1.07
CA HIS A 85 10.56 2.48 -1.60
C HIS A 85 11.11 1.52 -0.55
N GLY A 86 10.80 0.23 -0.69
CA GLY A 86 11.36 -0.85 0.13
C GLY A 86 10.45 -1.34 1.25
N LEU A 87 11.06 -1.95 2.26
CA LEU A 87 10.38 -2.62 3.37
C LEU A 87 9.80 -1.59 4.35
N VAL A 88 8.50 -1.68 4.63
CA VAL A 88 7.82 -0.77 5.57
C VAL A 88 7.50 -1.49 6.87
N LYS A 89 7.85 -0.90 8.02
CA LYS A 89 7.51 -1.48 9.33
C LYS A 89 6.03 -1.26 9.65
N THR A 90 5.44 -2.20 10.38
CA THR A 90 4.03 -2.10 10.81
C THR A 90 3.75 -0.85 11.64
N ALA A 91 4.70 -0.40 12.47
CA ALA A 91 4.54 0.83 13.25
C ALA A 91 4.39 2.08 12.36
N ASP A 92 5.11 2.13 11.24
CA ASP A 92 5.04 3.24 10.30
C ASP A 92 3.72 3.19 9.50
N LEU A 93 3.26 1.99 9.15
CA LEU A 93 1.95 1.79 8.52
C LEU A 93 0.82 2.26 9.43
N VAL A 94 0.83 1.91 10.72
CA VAL A 94 -0.18 2.38 11.69
C VAL A 94 -0.21 3.91 11.75
N ARG A 95 0.96 4.55 11.88
CA ARG A 95 1.06 6.02 11.93
C ARG A 95 0.53 6.67 10.66
N ALA A 96 0.86 6.12 9.49
CA ALA A 96 0.38 6.64 8.21
C ALA A 96 -1.15 6.53 8.11
N ILE A 97 -1.72 5.39 8.51
CA ILE A 97 -3.16 5.15 8.48
C ILE A 97 -3.92 6.10 9.41
N GLU A 98 -3.41 6.30 10.63
CA GLU A 98 -3.99 7.25 11.58
C GLU A 98 -3.87 8.70 11.10
N ALA A 99 -2.75 9.06 10.44
CA ALA A 99 -2.58 10.38 9.85
C ALA A 99 -3.57 10.66 8.69
N MET A 100 -4.09 9.60 8.05
CA MET A 100 -5.16 9.69 7.05
C MET A 100 -6.57 9.72 7.67
N GLY A 101 -6.68 9.73 9.01
CA GLY A 101 -7.95 9.82 9.72
C GLY A 101 -8.70 8.50 9.87
N HIS A 102 -8.08 7.36 9.55
CA HIS A 102 -8.66 6.04 9.80
C HIS A 102 -8.12 5.44 11.10
N GLU A 103 -9.01 5.00 11.99
CA GLU A 103 -8.62 4.37 13.25
C GLU A 103 -8.54 2.85 13.10
N ILE A 104 -7.40 2.28 13.48
CA ILE A 104 -7.22 0.82 13.55
C ILE A 104 -7.73 0.34 14.90
N GLY A 105 -8.71 -0.57 14.88
CA GLY A 105 -9.28 -1.17 16.09
C GLY A 105 -8.30 -2.03 16.91
N GLY A 106 -8.60 -2.15 18.21
CA GLY A 106 -7.87 -2.98 19.16
C GLY A 106 -6.91 -2.20 20.07
N SER A 107 -6.55 -2.80 21.21
CA SER A 107 -5.67 -2.17 22.22
C SER A 107 -4.21 -2.05 21.76
N ASN A 108 -3.76 -2.95 20.88
CA ASN A 108 -2.44 -2.91 20.26
C ASN A 108 -2.56 -2.87 18.73
N LYS A 109 -2.62 -1.65 18.19
CA LYS A 109 -2.82 -1.38 16.75
C LYS A 109 -1.75 -1.99 15.86
N VAL A 110 -0.50 -1.99 16.32
CA VAL A 110 0.63 -2.60 15.57
C VAL A 110 0.44 -4.11 15.44
N ASN A 111 0.04 -4.79 16.52
CA ASN A 111 -0.22 -6.22 16.47
C ASN A 111 -1.48 -6.54 15.66
N ALA A 112 -2.54 -5.73 15.80
CA ALA A 112 -3.78 -5.88 15.05
C ALA A 112 -3.53 -5.77 13.54
N LEU A 113 -2.86 -4.71 13.10
CA LEU A 113 -2.52 -4.52 11.68
C LEU A 113 -1.57 -5.61 11.19
N GLY A 114 -0.55 -5.97 11.98
CA GLY A 114 0.38 -7.04 11.62
C GLY A 114 -0.31 -8.40 11.41
N ALA A 115 -1.30 -8.72 12.25
CA ALA A 115 -2.09 -9.94 12.09
C ALA A 115 -2.97 -9.91 10.83
N LEU A 116 -3.55 -8.76 10.49
CA LEU A 116 -4.31 -8.60 9.24
C LEU A 116 -3.40 -8.78 8.01
N LEU A 117 -2.25 -8.11 8.00
CA LEU A 117 -1.29 -8.19 6.89
C LEU A 117 -0.73 -9.61 6.72
N SER A 118 -0.43 -10.31 7.82
CA SER A 118 0.06 -11.70 7.75
C SER A 118 -0.89 -12.68 7.05
N ARG A 119 -2.19 -12.33 7.00
CA ARG A 119 -3.24 -13.13 6.38
C ARG A 119 -3.59 -12.65 4.97
N SER A 120 -3.13 -11.48 4.54
CA SER A 120 -3.43 -10.95 3.21
C SER A 120 -2.56 -11.66 2.16
N GLU A 121 -3.17 -11.96 1.01
CA GLU A 121 -2.46 -12.52 -0.15
C GLU A 121 -1.68 -11.48 -0.96
N ASP A 122 -1.99 -10.20 -0.77
CA ASP A 122 -1.46 -9.09 -1.56
C ASP A 122 -0.12 -8.54 -1.02
N VAL A 123 0.31 -9.04 0.14
CA VAL A 123 1.49 -8.56 0.88
C VAL A 123 2.45 -9.67 1.24
N GLU A 124 3.73 -9.34 1.21
CA GLU A 124 4.80 -10.22 1.63
C GLU A 124 5.39 -9.74 2.96
N GLY A 125 5.43 -10.63 3.94
CA GLY A 125 6.01 -10.37 5.26
C GLY A 125 7.47 -10.81 5.33
N HIS A 126 8.36 -9.87 5.69
CA HIS A 126 9.80 -10.11 5.86
C HIS A 126 10.20 -10.15 7.35
N GLY A 127 9.31 -10.66 8.19
CA GLY A 127 9.48 -10.72 9.64
C GLY A 127 9.65 -9.34 10.28
N LYS A 128 10.72 -9.14 11.06
CA LYS A 128 10.99 -7.87 11.76
C LYS A 128 11.39 -6.72 10.82
N ARG A 129 11.75 -7.03 9.56
CA ARG A 129 12.21 -6.03 8.59
C ARG A 129 11.05 -5.20 8.04
N GLY A 130 9.84 -5.75 8.01
CA GLY A 130 8.65 -5.07 7.54
C GLY A 130 7.91 -5.85 6.45
N TRP A 131 7.17 -5.11 5.65
CA TRP A 131 6.24 -5.59 4.65
C TRP A 131 6.53 -4.97 3.29
N THR A 132 6.24 -5.73 2.24
CA THR A 132 6.24 -5.28 0.85
C THR A 132 4.97 -5.74 0.15
N VAL A 133 4.63 -5.12 -0.97
CA VAL A 133 3.53 -5.57 -1.84
C VAL A 133 4.07 -6.54 -2.89
N TYR A 134 3.29 -7.57 -3.24
CA TYR A 134 3.66 -8.49 -4.32
C TYR A 134 3.54 -7.83 -5.69
N ASP A 135 2.42 -7.14 -5.92
CA ASP A 135 2.14 -6.40 -7.15
C ASP A 135 1.71 -4.98 -6.78
N ARG A 136 2.51 -4.02 -7.22
CA ARG A 136 2.31 -2.59 -6.95
C ARG A 136 1.04 -2.06 -7.62
N GLU A 137 0.76 -2.46 -8.85
CA GLU A 137 -0.38 -1.95 -9.61
C GLU A 137 -1.69 -2.49 -9.04
N ASN A 138 -1.72 -3.79 -8.74
CA ASN A 138 -2.86 -4.41 -8.08
C ASN A 138 -3.11 -3.80 -6.68
N ALA A 139 -2.05 -3.58 -5.88
CA ALA A 139 -2.17 -2.95 -4.57
C ALA A 139 -2.80 -1.55 -4.64
N LEU A 140 -2.42 -0.73 -5.63
CA LEU A 140 -3.00 0.60 -5.85
C LEU A 140 -4.46 0.52 -6.33
N ALA A 141 -4.80 -0.44 -7.19
CA ALA A 141 -6.18 -0.66 -7.63
C ALA A 141 -7.09 -1.05 -6.46
N LEU A 142 -6.64 -1.97 -5.59
CA LEU A 142 -7.35 -2.37 -4.38
C LEU A 142 -7.49 -1.22 -3.39
N ALA A 143 -6.43 -0.41 -3.21
CA ALA A 143 -6.49 0.79 -2.39
C ALA A 143 -7.55 1.78 -2.87
N ARG A 144 -7.59 2.10 -4.17
CA ARG A 144 -8.62 2.98 -4.74
C ARG A 144 -10.03 2.44 -4.53
N LYS A 145 -10.21 1.13 -4.71
CA LYS A 145 -11.51 0.47 -4.57
C LYS A 145 -12.05 0.47 -3.13
N TYR A 146 -11.19 0.25 -2.13
CA TYR A 146 -11.62 0.03 -0.75
C TYR A 146 -11.27 1.16 0.23
N ALA A 147 -10.42 2.09 -0.17
CA ALA A 147 -10.02 3.25 0.62
C ALA A 147 -10.26 4.59 -0.11
N GLY A 148 -10.94 4.59 -1.26
CA GLY A 148 -11.16 5.79 -2.09
C GLY A 148 -11.70 7.02 -1.34
N GLN A 149 -12.51 6.82 -0.30
CA GLN A 149 -13.02 7.91 0.56
C GLN A 149 -11.93 8.68 1.33
N TYR A 150 -10.79 8.03 1.63
CA TYR A 150 -9.66 8.64 2.35
C TYR A 150 -8.61 9.23 1.42
N LEU A 151 -8.66 8.91 0.12
CA LEU A 151 -7.70 9.40 -0.87
C LEU A 151 -8.04 10.79 -1.43
N GLY A 152 -9.12 11.44 -0.97
CA GLY A 152 -9.58 12.71 -1.50
C GLY A 152 -10.37 12.50 -2.80
N SER A 153 -11.68 12.70 -2.72
CA SER A 153 -12.60 12.61 -3.84
C SER A 153 -12.57 13.87 -4.71
N ASP A 154 -11.56 13.98 -5.58
CA ASP A 154 -11.66 14.80 -6.81
C ASP A 154 -11.81 13.93 -8.07
N ALA A 155 -11.78 12.60 -7.95
CA ALA A 155 -11.64 11.69 -9.09
C ALA A 155 -12.89 10.86 -9.47
N GLN A 156 -14.08 11.11 -8.88
CA GLN A 156 -15.28 10.31 -9.17
C GLN A 156 -16.57 11.12 -9.42
N LYS A 157 -16.47 12.25 -10.13
CA LYS A 157 -17.65 12.99 -10.61
C LYS A 157 -17.87 12.96 -12.14
N GLU A 158 -17.24 12.04 -12.86
CA GLU A 158 -17.40 11.91 -14.33
C GLU A 158 -18.00 10.55 -14.76
N ASN A 159 -18.98 10.04 -14.02
CA ASN A 159 -19.77 8.92 -14.51
C ASN A 159 -21.24 9.02 -14.06
N GLU A 160 -21.86 10.16 -14.35
CA GLU A 160 -23.30 10.19 -14.60
C GLU A 160 -23.52 10.11 -16.12
N PRO A 161 -24.20 9.06 -16.63
CA PRO A 161 -24.79 9.15 -17.96
C PRO A 161 -25.95 10.16 -17.88
N SER A 162 -25.66 11.43 -18.15
CA SER A 162 -26.69 12.46 -18.29
C SER A 162 -27.42 12.26 -19.62
N SER A 163 -28.32 11.27 -19.65
CA SER A 163 -29.34 11.12 -20.67
C SER A 163 -30.45 12.15 -20.46
N GLU A 164 -30.68 12.94 -21.50
CA GLU A 164 -31.98 13.48 -21.95
C GLU A 164 -32.78 14.45 -21.06
N ASN A 165 -32.89 15.67 -21.59
CA ASN A 165 -34.14 16.41 -21.82
C ASN A 165 -35.15 16.52 -20.67
N ALA A 166 -35.20 17.72 -20.06
CA ALA A 166 -36.47 18.35 -19.71
C ALA A 166 -36.37 19.87 -19.88
N VAL A 167 -36.88 20.33 -21.03
CA VAL A 167 -37.31 21.72 -21.26
C VAL A 167 -38.47 22.00 -20.30
N GLY A 168 -38.41 23.15 -19.61
CA GLY A 168 -39.51 23.61 -18.76
C GLY A 168 -39.20 24.93 -18.08
N SER A 169 -39.32 26.03 -18.82
CA SER A 169 -39.51 27.36 -18.26
C SER A 169 -40.76 27.37 -17.39
N ASP A 170 -40.70 27.82 -16.14
CA ASP A 170 -41.74 28.68 -15.56
C ASP A 170 -41.28 29.38 -14.28
N ALA A 171 -41.93 30.51 -14.03
CA ALA A 171 -41.70 31.53 -13.02
C ALA A 171 -41.84 31.07 -11.56
N GLY A 172 -41.31 31.88 -10.64
CA GLY A 172 -41.96 32.09 -9.34
C GLY A 172 -41.08 32.04 -8.09
N GLU A 173 -40.84 33.24 -7.55
CA GLU A 173 -40.92 33.56 -6.13
C GLU A 173 -39.86 33.05 -5.13
N ARG A 174 -39.10 34.06 -4.67
CA ARG A 174 -38.49 34.26 -3.34
C ARG A 174 -39.02 33.37 -2.21
N GLU A 175 -38.09 32.76 -1.46
CA GLU A 175 -38.16 32.79 -0.01
C GLU A 175 -36.75 32.84 0.61
N VAL A 176 -36.55 33.83 1.47
CA VAL A 176 -35.34 34.07 2.24
C VAL A 176 -35.50 33.34 3.57
N GLN A 177 -34.72 32.28 3.83
CA GLN A 177 -34.65 31.67 5.16
C GLN A 177 -33.24 31.80 5.75
N THR A 178 -33.11 32.89 6.50
CA THR A 178 -32.42 33.10 7.78
C THR A 178 -31.32 32.12 8.20
N PHE A 179 -30.10 32.68 8.29
CA PHE A 179 -28.94 32.13 8.98
C PHE A 179 -29.20 31.90 10.49
N PRO A 180 -28.67 30.81 11.08
CA PRO A 180 -28.70 30.63 12.53
C PRO A 180 -27.77 31.62 13.25
N LYS A 181 -28.31 32.10 14.38
CA LYS A 181 -27.83 33.12 15.31
C LYS A 181 -26.38 32.91 15.79
N PRO A 182 -25.51 33.94 15.80
CA PRO A 182 -24.18 33.82 16.39
C PRO A 182 -24.24 33.65 17.91
N TRP A 183 -23.40 32.74 18.41
CA TRP A 183 -23.21 32.40 19.82
C TRP A 183 -22.69 33.60 20.64
N GLU A 184 -23.33 33.89 21.78
CA GLU A 184 -22.86 34.85 22.79
C GLU A 184 -22.16 34.10 23.94
N PRO A 185 -20.98 34.55 24.41
CA PRO A 185 -20.32 33.98 25.57
C PRO A 185 -20.96 34.42 26.89
N PRO A 186 -20.99 33.55 27.93
CA PRO A 186 -21.54 33.91 29.23
C PRO A 186 -20.64 34.91 29.99
N SER A 187 -21.28 35.93 30.56
CA SER A 187 -20.69 36.97 31.40
C SER A 187 -19.98 36.39 32.64
N VAL A 188 -18.69 36.66 32.77
CA VAL A 188 -17.90 36.32 33.97
C VAL A 188 -18.30 37.29 35.08
N GLN A 189 -19.07 36.82 36.07
CA GLN A 189 -19.23 37.51 37.34
C GLN A 189 -17.94 37.37 38.15
N THR A 190 -17.30 38.51 38.38
CA THR A 190 -16.20 38.66 39.34
C THR A 190 -16.80 38.66 40.75
N ALA A 191 -16.53 37.61 41.52
CA ALA A 191 -16.81 37.59 42.96
C ALA A 191 -15.52 37.96 43.71
N HIS A 192 -15.54 39.14 44.33
CA HIS A 192 -14.63 39.50 45.42
C HIS A 192 -15.09 38.81 46.71
N GLY A 193 -14.16 38.19 47.42
CA GLY A 193 -14.35 37.57 48.73
C GLY A 193 -13.10 36.82 49.15
#